data_AF-A0A6M5JGK6-F1
#
_entry.id   AF-A0A6M5JGK6-F1
#
_cell.length_a   1.000
_cell.length_b   1.000
_cell.length_c   1.000
_cell.angle_alpha   90.00
_cell.angle_beta   90.00
_cell.angle_gamma   90.00
#
_symmetry.space_group_name_H-M   'P 1'
#
loop_
_entity.id
_entity.type
_entity.pdbx_description
1 polymer ?
#
loop_
_entity_poly.entity_id
_entity_poly.type
_entity_poly.pdbx_seq_one_letter_code
_entity_poly.pdbx_strand_id
1 'polypeptide(L)'
;MRVTRKGATVSLVLSATAAAAILGISQQGISQSVPTDPQPTCPISPATFAAMFESGTVTLNGTVKPADSTQVLQPNCGFFVWSEQMFLWLTSPAPTRYGGGGGGRIMFSPSFYTVSPEDSSGRRSFIPNNPRLPFRMMLRATELGPHLLPIVRTRTGQIVEVQRPNPRLPVPPVVRGLNGAQVRLSSARVVGGQLQFLDVRGRAIQVRKLQLPTLNRVMVRMPESNRLLPMVPVQAVKDAIQARKIILNKIPIFIDSGGNVIDVEPGQADGGVLLSQNGSLIYYITIVNDMFAYHRTMQGPAVIPFVTPITFPLTAANAATVTAFASSHGRTLTDPEALTIETKSSWVDASAVPDPSGYVQLKATVPTFDKSNPAHWVPNGQTTITVAMVGLHVVGSTNGHGEMVWGTFEHTGNAPNASYQYNSTSGLKTVAQNTVGTWLFTPSGSSGPFNGQITNFPSWDIPTGAIDGPSGNPVGPTAVLRTLPWGTSGTNASLNTQVISANAAVIGQLLGGDLRRNYFQLGSTWTIGGAPPNNNNQVGTNRLSNATLETFVQEDLAHPGSGANCFSCHGTNTVSVSHVYGTLKPLF
;
A
#
# COMPACT_ATOMS: atom_id res chain seq x y z
N MET A 1 -75.59 -27.16 -60.81
CA MET A 1 -74.91 -28.47 -60.66
C MET A 1 -73.41 -28.26 -60.87
N ARG A 2 -72.60 -28.64 -59.88
CA ARG A 2 -71.11 -28.62 -59.82
C ARG A 2 -70.39 -27.52 -60.62
N VAL A 3 -70.06 -26.42 -59.93
CA VAL A 3 -69.11 -25.40 -60.38
C VAL A 3 -67.71 -25.75 -59.85
N THR A 4 -66.79 -26.07 -60.74
CA THR A 4 -65.35 -26.17 -60.46
C THR A 4 -64.70 -24.79 -60.60
N ARG A 5 -64.22 -24.19 -59.50
CA ARG A 5 -63.37 -22.99 -59.54
C ARG A 5 -61.94 -23.33 -59.11
N LYS A 6 -61.01 -22.91 -59.96
CA LYS A 6 -59.55 -23.02 -59.85
C LYS A 6 -59.05 -22.35 -58.57
N GLY A 7 -58.11 -23.00 -57.89
CA GLY A 7 -57.44 -22.47 -56.70
C GLY A 7 -56.61 -21.23 -57.03
N ALA A 8 -56.87 -20.15 -56.29
CA ALA A 8 -56.00 -18.99 -56.15
C ALA A 8 -55.64 -18.90 -54.67
N THR A 9 -54.35 -19.01 -54.35
CA THR A 9 -53.85 -18.75 -52.99
C THR A 9 -53.07 -17.46 -53.03
N VAL A 10 -53.51 -16.53 -52.18
CA VAL A 10 -53.12 -15.13 -52.10
C VAL A 10 -51.69 -15.00 -51.60
N SER A 11 -50.89 -14.20 -52.30
CA SER A 11 -49.57 -13.73 -51.89
C SER A 11 -49.68 -12.86 -50.63
N LEU A 12 -49.03 -13.26 -49.54
CA LEU A 12 -48.68 -12.36 -48.45
C LEU A 12 -47.20 -12.01 -48.56
N VAL A 13 -46.94 -10.75 -48.89
CA VAL A 13 -45.61 -10.14 -48.92
C VAL A 13 -45.12 -10.01 -47.48
N LEU A 14 -44.10 -10.78 -47.09
CA LEU A 14 -43.28 -10.47 -45.93
C LEU A 14 -41.89 -10.03 -46.42
N SER A 15 -41.69 -8.72 -46.36
CA SER A 15 -40.41 -8.05 -46.49
C SER A 15 -39.45 -8.56 -45.42
N ALA A 16 -38.52 -9.44 -45.81
CA ALA A 16 -37.39 -9.81 -44.97
C ALA A 16 -36.35 -8.68 -45.03
N THR A 17 -36.47 -7.71 -44.11
CA THR A 17 -35.39 -6.79 -43.80
C THR A 17 -34.23 -7.59 -43.22
N ALA A 18 -33.12 -7.62 -43.96
CA ALA A 18 -31.83 -8.09 -43.47
C ALA A 18 -31.42 -7.21 -42.29
N ALA A 19 -31.64 -7.71 -41.07
CA ALA A 19 -31.04 -7.12 -39.88
C ALA A 19 -29.53 -7.38 -39.96
N ALA A 20 -28.80 -6.37 -40.42
CA ALA A 20 -27.36 -6.30 -40.21
C ALA A 20 -27.15 -6.37 -38.69
N ALA A 21 -26.66 -7.50 -38.20
CA ALA A 21 -26.11 -7.61 -36.87
C ALA A 21 -24.91 -6.66 -36.83
N ILE A 22 -25.15 -5.43 -36.36
CA ILE A 22 -24.09 -4.57 -35.86
C ILE A 22 -23.52 -5.36 -34.69
N LEU A 23 -22.42 -6.08 -34.97
CA LEU A 23 -21.46 -6.46 -33.95
C LEU A 23 -21.12 -5.15 -33.25
N GLY A 24 -21.76 -4.94 -32.09
CA GLY A 24 -21.35 -3.90 -31.18
C GLY A 24 -19.88 -4.17 -30.90
N ILE A 25 -19.03 -3.37 -31.53
CA ILE A 25 -17.66 -3.18 -31.07
C ILE A 25 -17.85 -2.83 -29.61
N SER A 26 -17.51 -3.76 -28.72
CA SER A 26 -17.36 -3.44 -27.31
C SER A 26 -16.48 -2.21 -27.29
N GLN A 27 -17.02 -1.09 -26.79
CA GLN A 27 -16.21 0.10 -26.56
C GLN A 27 -15.07 -0.36 -25.67
N GLN A 28 -13.88 -0.55 -26.25
CA GLN A 28 -12.68 -0.77 -25.47
C GLN A 28 -12.56 0.48 -24.61
N GLY A 29 -12.76 0.31 -23.31
CA GLY A 29 -12.70 1.42 -22.36
C GLY A 29 -11.38 2.14 -22.57
N ILE A 30 -11.45 3.43 -22.89
CA ILE A 30 -10.27 4.27 -23.03
C ILE A 30 -9.63 4.32 -21.63
N SER A 31 -8.53 3.59 -21.47
CA SER A 31 -7.61 3.67 -20.35
C SER A 31 -6.40 4.50 -20.75
N GLN A 32 -5.53 4.86 -19.80
CA GLN A 32 -4.33 5.62 -20.13
C GLN A 32 -3.43 4.80 -21.04
N SER A 33 -2.97 5.40 -22.14
CA SER A 33 -1.93 4.82 -22.98
C SER A 33 -0.62 5.60 -22.84
N VAL A 34 0.49 4.88 -22.74
CA VAL A 34 1.81 5.49 -22.92
C VAL A 34 1.94 5.92 -24.38
N PRO A 35 2.34 7.17 -24.67
CA PRO A 35 2.58 7.58 -26.05
C PRO A 35 3.55 6.64 -26.77
N THR A 36 3.26 6.32 -28.03
CA THR A 36 3.99 5.31 -28.81
C THR A 36 5.08 5.91 -29.70
N ASP A 37 5.15 7.23 -29.82
CA ASP A 37 6.12 7.95 -30.64
C ASP A 37 7.03 8.93 -29.87
N PRO A 38 7.46 8.67 -28.62
CA PRO A 38 8.44 9.54 -27.97
C PRO A 38 9.76 9.52 -28.75
N GLN A 39 10.53 10.60 -28.69
CA GLN A 39 11.94 10.50 -29.09
C GLN A 39 12.65 9.43 -28.25
N PRO A 40 13.51 8.59 -28.85
CA PRO A 40 14.15 7.46 -28.18
C PRO A 40 15.29 7.95 -27.28
N THR A 41 14.94 8.64 -26.20
CA THR A 41 15.87 9.30 -25.27
C THR A 41 16.36 8.36 -24.17
N CYS A 42 15.59 7.33 -23.84
CA CYS A 42 15.99 6.21 -22.98
C CYS A 42 15.62 4.86 -23.64
N PRO A 43 16.25 4.48 -24.77
CA PRO A 43 15.93 3.24 -25.46
C PRO A 43 16.54 2.04 -24.74
N ILE A 44 15.87 0.88 -24.82
CA ILE A 44 16.40 -0.41 -24.38
C ILE A 44 16.49 -1.31 -25.61
N SER A 45 17.68 -1.80 -25.93
CA SER A 45 17.85 -2.69 -27.09
C SER A 45 17.12 -4.03 -26.87
N PRO A 46 16.62 -4.69 -27.94
CA PRO A 46 16.03 -6.02 -27.84
C PRO A 46 16.91 -7.06 -27.16
N ALA A 47 18.22 -7.03 -27.42
CA ALA A 47 19.15 -7.95 -26.78
C ALA A 47 19.27 -7.66 -25.27
N THR A 48 19.37 -6.38 -24.88
CA THR A 48 19.42 -5.98 -23.47
C THR A 48 18.14 -6.36 -22.74
N PHE A 49 16.97 -6.10 -23.34
CA PHE A 49 15.69 -6.42 -22.74
C PHE A 49 15.47 -7.93 -22.62
N ALA A 50 15.76 -8.71 -23.67
CA ALA A 50 15.69 -10.15 -23.63
C ALA A 50 16.62 -10.76 -22.57
N ALA A 51 17.80 -10.18 -22.36
CA ALA A 51 18.75 -10.60 -21.33
C ALA A 51 18.26 -10.34 -19.89
N MET A 52 17.21 -9.53 -19.68
CA MET A 52 16.56 -9.38 -18.38
C MET A 52 15.76 -10.64 -18.00
N PHE A 53 15.23 -11.38 -18.98
CA PHE A 53 14.51 -12.63 -18.74
C PHE A 53 15.48 -13.76 -18.39
N GLU A 54 15.07 -14.65 -17.47
CA GLU A 54 15.88 -15.82 -17.09
C GLU A 54 16.15 -16.76 -18.26
N SER A 55 15.19 -16.87 -19.18
CA SER A 55 15.31 -17.65 -20.41
C SER A 55 16.25 -17.01 -21.44
N GLY A 56 16.70 -15.77 -21.23
CA GLY A 56 17.43 -14.97 -22.22
C GLY A 56 16.59 -14.54 -23.43
N THR A 57 15.27 -14.74 -23.38
CA THR A 57 14.30 -14.42 -24.44
C THR A 57 13.02 -13.88 -23.82
N VAL A 58 12.36 -12.94 -24.50
CA VAL A 58 11.08 -12.40 -23.99
C VAL A 58 9.99 -13.46 -24.14
N THR A 59 9.43 -13.90 -23.00
CA THR A 59 8.32 -14.86 -22.97
C THR A 59 7.11 -14.26 -22.26
N LEU A 60 5.91 -14.73 -22.62
CA LEU A 60 4.65 -14.27 -22.05
C LEU A 60 4.62 -14.47 -20.53
N ASN A 61 4.49 -13.37 -19.77
CA ASN A 61 4.56 -13.38 -18.30
C ASN A 61 5.83 -14.05 -17.77
N GLY A 62 6.92 -14.04 -18.56
CA GLY A 62 8.17 -14.72 -18.26
C GLY A 62 8.86 -14.16 -17.02
N THR A 63 9.62 -15.01 -16.35
CA THR A 63 10.39 -14.61 -15.19
C THR A 63 11.57 -13.71 -15.58
N VAL A 64 11.60 -12.53 -14.99
CA VAL A 64 12.65 -11.52 -15.15
C VAL A 64 13.59 -11.57 -13.93
N LYS A 65 14.89 -11.40 -14.15
CA LYS A 65 15.91 -11.30 -13.10
C LYS A 65 15.88 -9.89 -12.47
N PRO A 66 16.22 -9.75 -11.18
CA PRO A 66 16.42 -8.42 -10.59
C PRO A 66 17.52 -7.68 -11.34
N ALA A 67 17.50 -6.34 -11.28
CA ALA A 67 18.63 -5.56 -11.72
C ALA A 67 19.78 -5.68 -10.71
N ASP A 68 21.01 -5.79 -11.21
CA ASP A 68 22.21 -5.75 -10.36
C ASP A 68 22.41 -4.32 -9.83
N SER A 69 21.96 -4.12 -8.60
CA SER A 69 21.97 -2.83 -7.91
C SER A 69 23.35 -2.51 -7.33
N THR A 70 24.31 -3.43 -7.44
CA THR A 70 25.72 -3.19 -7.08
C THR A 70 26.49 -2.44 -8.17
N GLN A 71 25.93 -2.33 -9.37
CA GLN A 71 26.51 -1.55 -10.46
C GLN A 71 26.13 -0.08 -10.35
N VAL A 72 27.02 0.80 -10.83
CA VAL A 72 26.73 2.23 -10.97
C VAL A 72 25.72 2.41 -12.09
N LEU A 73 24.56 2.99 -11.76
CA LEU A 73 23.52 3.28 -12.74
C LEU A 73 23.85 4.55 -13.53
N GLN A 74 23.55 4.53 -14.82
CA GLN A 74 23.64 5.73 -15.64
C GLN A 74 22.55 6.75 -15.20
N PRO A 75 22.88 8.04 -15.04
CA PRO A 75 21.90 9.06 -14.67
C PRO A 75 20.69 9.07 -15.61
N ASN A 76 19.50 9.32 -15.04
CA ASN A 76 18.20 9.25 -15.71
C ASN A 76 17.87 7.87 -16.26
N CYS A 77 18.34 7.53 -17.47
CA CYS A 77 17.90 6.31 -18.15
C CYS A 77 18.27 5.04 -17.40
N GLY A 78 19.43 4.98 -16.74
CA GLY A 78 19.80 3.82 -15.92
C GLY A 78 18.87 3.62 -14.74
N PHE A 79 18.40 4.70 -14.09
CA PHE A 79 17.44 4.64 -13.00
C PHE A 79 16.03 4.26 -13.49
N PHE A 80 15.57 4.78 -14.63
CA PHE A 80 14.28 4.39 -15.20
C PHE A 80 14.27 2.92 -15.60
N VAL A 81 15.31 2.47 -16.31
CA VAL A 81 15.47 1.07 -16.72
C VAL A 81 15.62 0.14 -15.50
N TRP A 82 16.34 0.57 -14.47
CA TRP A 82 16.43 -0.18 -13.21
C TRP A 82 15.05 -0.36 -12.57
N SER A 83 14.25 0.71 -12.46
CA SER A 83 12.91 0.62 -11.89
C SER A 83 11.99 -0.28 -12.72
N GLU A 84 12.03 -0.19 -14.05
CA GLU A 84 11.27 -1.07 -14.94
C GLU A 84 11.67 -2.54 -14.75
N GLN A 85 12.97 -2.84 -14.75
CA GLN A 85 13.44 -4.21 -14.55
C GLN A 85 13.03 -4.74 -13.16
N MET A 86 13.12 -3.93 -12.11
CA MET A 86 12.69 -4.31 -10.77
C MET A 86 11.17 -4.54 -10.70
N PHE A 87 10.36 -3.71 -11.36
CA PHE A 87 8.91 -3.94 -11.49
C PHE A 87 8.61 -5.28 -12.17
N LEU A 88 9.27 -5.55 -13.31
CA LEU A 88 9.09 -6.80 -14.04
C LEU A 88 9.52 -8.02 -13.22
N TRP A 89 10.62 -7.92 -12.46
CA TRP A 89 11.09 -8.96 -11.55
C TRP A 89 10.10 -9.21 -10.41
N LEU A 90 9.73 -8.18 -9.65
CA LEU A 90 8.83 -8.29 -8.49
C LEU A 90 7.46 -8.90 -8.86
N THR A 91 6.96 -8.57 -10.06
CA THR A 91 5.67 -9.03 -10.59
C THR A 91 5.77 -10.29 -11.45
N SER A 92 6.96 -10.87 -11.63
CA SER A 92 7.15 -12.14 -12.35
C SER A 92 6.55 -13.33 -11.58
N PRO A 93 6.16 -14.41 -12.27
CA PRO A 93 5.90 -15.69 -11.62
C PRO A 93 7.10 -16.13 -10.76
N ALA A 94 6.85 -16.64 -9.56
CA ALA A 94 7.91 -17.11 -8.68
C ALA A 94 8.38 -18.53 -9.08
N PRO A 95 9.61 -18.72 -9.59
CA PRO A 95 10.15 -20.04 -9.85
C PRO A 95 10.47 -20.79 -8.55
N THR A 96 10.80 -22.08 -8.66
CA THR A 96 11.00 -22.99 -7.51
C THR A 96 12.03 -22.51 -6.50
N ARG A 97 13.07 -21.79 -6.93
CA ARG A 97 14.08 -21.24 -6.03
C ARG A 97 13.55 -20.19 -5.06
N TYR A 98 12.45 -19.50 -5.40
CA TYR A 98 11.74 -18.62 -4.47
C TYR A 98 10.76 -19.40 -3.56
N GLY A 99 10.79 -20.73 -3.57
CA GLY A 99 9.76 -21.57 -2.93
C GLY A 99 8.45 -21.66 -3.72
N GLY A 100 8.44 -21.21 -4.98
CA GLY A 100 7.25 -21.14 -5.85
C GLY A 100 7.08 -22.35 -6.78
N GLY A 101 5.94 -23.04 -6.66
CA GLY A 101 5.47 -24.08 -7.58
C GLY A 101 3.96 -24.04 -7.83
N GLY A 102 3.34 -22.88 -7.59
CA GLY A 102 1.86 -22.74 -7.49
C GLY A 102 1.28 -21.41 -7.97
N GLY A 103 1.94 -20.69 -8.88
CA GLY A 103 1.34 -19.53 -9.57
C GLY A 103 1.41 -18.15 -8.87
N GLY A 104 2.15 -18.01 -7.77
CA GLY A 104 2.38 -16.73 -7.09
C GLY A 104 3.40 -15.82 -7.79
N ARG A 105 3.52 -14.55 -7.34
CA ARG A 105 4.54 -13.60 -7.83
C ARG A 105 5.78 -13.55 -6.93
N ILE A 106 6.93 -13.16 -7.48
CA ILE A 106 8.22 -13.08 -6.76
C ILE A 106 8.11 -12.28 -5.47
N MET A 107 7.52 -11.08 -5.49
CA MET A 107 7.39 -10.24 -4.29
C MET A 107 6.54 -10.86 -3.16
N PHE A 108 5.74 -11.89 -3.46
CA PHE A 108 4.90 -12.61 -2.49
C PHE A 108 5.47 -13.97 -2.12
N SER A 109 6.70 -14.24 -2.52
CA SER A 109 7.37 -15.49 -2.23
C SER A 109 8.05 -15.50 -0.86
N PRO A 110 8.39 -16.68 -0.31
CA PRO A 110 9.22 -16.85 0.89
C PRO A 110 10.60 -16.17 0.90
N SER A 111 11.04 -15.56 -0.20
CA SER A 111 12.24 -14.70 -0.24
C SER A 111 11.94 -13.25 0.16
N PHE A 112 10.67 -12.94 0.41
CA PHE A 112 10.18 -11.65 0.86
C PHE A 112 9.41 -11.79 2.17
N TYR A 113 9.30 -10.68 2.88
CA TYR A 113 8.61 -10.56 4.15
C TYR A 113 7.61 -9.41 4.09
N THR A 114 6.36 -9.71 4.46
CA THR A 114 5.38 -8.67 4.73
C THR A 114 5.75 -7.97 6.03
N VAL A 115 5.75 -6.65 6.03
CA VAL A 115 5.98 -5.85 7.24
C VAL A 115 4.69 -5.79 8.04
N SER A 116 4.73 -6.20 9.31
CA SER A 116 3.56 -6.10 10.17
C SER A 116 3.20 -4.63 10.46
N PRO A 117 1.94 -4.36 10.86
CA PRO A 117 1.63 -3.22 11.71
C PRO A 117 2.59 -3.13 12.89
N GLU A 118 2.77 -1.95 13.46
CA GLU A 118 3.47 -1.88 14.74
C GLU A 118 2.65 -2.59 15.81
N ASP A 119 3.34 -3.25 16.75
CA ASP A 119 2.69 -4.08 17.75
C ASP A 119 2.14 -3.26 18.93
N SER A 120 2.63 -3.40 20.15
CA SER A 120 2.34 -2.40 21.20
C SER A 120 3.59 -1.65 21.63
N SER A 121 4.77 -2.15 21.27
CA SER A 121 6.09 -1.74 21.72
C SER A 121 6.84 -0.75 20.82
N GLY A 122 6.18 -0.09 19.88
CA GLY A 122 6.83 0.67 18.80
C GLY A 122 7.48 -0.22 17.76
N ARG A 123 7.13 -1.52 17.70
CA ARG A 123 7.89 -2.49 16.92
C ARG A 123 7.09 -3.22 15.87
N ARG A 124 7.71 -3.39 14.72
CA ARG A 124 7.21 -4.20 13.62
C ARG A 124 7.89 -5.55 13.62
N SER A 125 7.31 -6.53 12.94
CA SER A 125 7.91 -7.85 12.74
C SER A 125 7.90 -8.18 11.25
N PHE A 126 8.90 -8.91 10.82
CA PHE A 126 8.86 -9.59 9.53
C PHE A 126 7.85 -10.74 9.59
N ILE A 127 6.88 -10.73 8.70
CA ILE A 127 5.94 -11.84 8.50
C ILE A 127 6.43 -12.61 7.27
N PRO A 128 6.91 -13.86 7.42
CA PRO A 128 7.31 -14.68 6.28
C PRO A 128 6.14 -14.84 5.31
N ASN A 129 6.38 -14.52 4.04
CA ASN A 129 5.36 -14.68 3.03
C ASN A 129 5.13 -16.18 2.75
N ASN A 130 3.85 -16.56 2.69
CA ASN A 130 3.44 -17.90 2.30
C ASN A 130 2.41 -17.80 1.17
N PRO A 131 2.78 -18.11 -0.08
CA PRO A 131 1.91 -17.93 -1.24
C PRO A 131 0.66 -18.83 -1.21
N ARG A 132 0.59 -19.80 -0.29
CA ARG A 132 -0.60 -20.65 -0.07
C ARG A 132 -1.60 -20.07 0.93
N LEU A 133 -1.23 -19.01 1.65
CA LEU A 133 -2.07 -18.36 2.64
C LEU A 133 -2.50 -16.97 2.16
N PRO A 134 -3.70 -16.50 2.52
CA PRO A 134 -4.09 -15.12 2.24
C PRO A 134 -3.17 -14.12 2.97
N PHE A 135 -2.82 -13.05 2.26
CA PHE A 135 -2.12 -11.92 2.86
C PHE A 135 -3.05 -11.10 3.75
N ARG A 136 -2.54 -10.56 4.84
CA ARG A 136 -3.34 -9.63 5.67
C ARG A 136 -3.11 -8.23 5.17
N MET A 137 -4.16 -7.61 4.65
CA MET A 137 -4.12 -6.23 4.21
C MET A 137 -4.96 -5.38 5.14
N MET A 138 -4.53 -4.15 5.33
CA MET A 138 -5.20 -3.20 6.20
C MET A 138 -5.66 -1.99 5.39
N LEU A 139 -6.63 -1.26 5.94
CA LEU A 139 -6.91 0.11 5.49
C LEU A 139 -5.93 1.10 6.11
N ARG A 140 -5.42 0.76 7.32
CA ARG A 140 -4.57 1.52 8.26
C ARG A 140 -3.89 0.52 9.30
N ALA A 141 -2.63 0.72 9.82
CA ALA A 141 -1.82 0.02 10.87
C ALA A 141 -0.87 0.74 11.99
N THR A 142 -1.36 1.23 13.16
CA THR A 142 -0.87 2.02 14.39
C THR A 142 0.60 2.37 14.77
N GLU A 143 0.78 3.48 15.56
CA GLU A 143 1.98 3.93 16.35
C GLU A 143 1.88 3.78 17.92
N LEU A 144 3.03 3.78 18.64
CA LEU A 144 3.17 3.27 20.02
C LEU A 144 4.04 4.19 20.94
N GLY A 145 3.88 4.08 22.27
CA GLY A 145 4.47 5.00 23.25
C GLY A 145 5.63 4.47 24.12
N PRO A 146 6.17 5.33 25.01
CA PRO A 146 7.41 5.08 25.77
C PRO A 146 7.37 3.92 26.79
N HIS A 147 6.20 3.38 27.15
CA HIS A 147 6.03 2.20 28.00
C HIS A 147 5.69 0.92 27.22
N LEU A 148 5.92 0.93 25.91
CA LEU A 148 5.75 -0.21 25.01
C LEU A 148 4.29 -0.71 24.93
N LEU A 149 3.37 0.25 25.04
CA LEU A 149 1.94 0.11 24.85
C LEU A 149 1.47 1.05 23.70
N PRO A 150 0.34 0.77 23.02
CA PRO A 150 -0.14 1.61 21.92
C PRO A 150 -0.57 2.99 22.37
N ILE A 151 -0.21 4.03 21.61
CA ILE A 151 -0.56 5.42 21.93
C ILE A 151 -1.77 5.91 21.16
N VAL A 152 -2.55 6.77 21.82
CA VAL A 152 -3.64 7.55 21.24
C VAL A 152 -3.47 9.02 21.67
N ARG A 153 -3.78 9.96 20.79
CA ARG A 153 -3.78 11.41 21.08
C ARG A 153 -5.20 11.87 21.43
N THR A 154 -5.35 12.59 22.54
CA THR A 154 -6.65 13.12 23.00
C THR A 154 -6.95 14.49 22.38
N ARG A 155 -8.21 14.92 22.46
CA ARG A 155 -8.72 16.22 21.98
C ARG A 155 -8.03 17.46 22.55
N THR A 156 -7.26 17.33 23.64
CA THR A 156 -6.44 18.40 24.24
C THR A 156 -4.96 18.34 23.85
N GLY A 157 -4.60 17.39 22.97
CA GLY A 157 -3.24 17.18 22.47
C GLY A 157 -2.38 16.25 23.33
N GLN A 158 -2.95 15.55 24.32
CA GLN A 158 -2.21 14.66 25.22
C GLN A 158 -2.12 13.23 24.67
N ILE A 159 -0.98 12.56 24.84
CA ILE A 159 -0.72 11.20 24.35
C ILE A 159 -0.90 10.18 25.50
N VAL A 160 -1.61 9.05 25.27
CA VAL A 160 -1.98 8.05 26.30
C VAL A 160 -1.80 6.60 25.82
N GLU A 161 -1.43 5.66 26.70
CA GLU A 161 -0.99 4.29 26.39
C GLU A 161 -1.94 3.13 26.81
N VAL A 162 -2.00 2.00 26.06
CA VAL A 162 -2.99 0.90 26.23
C VAL A 162 -2.44 -0.49 26.65
N GLN A 163 -2.95 -1.12 27.73
CA GLN A 163 -2.41 -2.40 28.30
C GLN A 163 -3.01 -3.70 27.69
N ARG A 164 -2.19 -4.77 27.52
CA ARG A 164 -2.57 -6.09 26.93
C ARG A 164 -3.21 -7.09 27.94
N PRO A 165 -4.11 -8.02 27.51
CA PRO A 165 -4.72 -9.05 28.38
C PRO A 165 -3.83 -10.29 28.63
N ASN A 166 -4.06 -10.99 29.75
CA ASN A 166 -3.31 -12.18 30.20
C ASN A 166 -3.76 -13.45 29.44
N PRO A 167 -2.86 -14.14 28.71
CA PRO A 167 -3.20 -15.27 27.84
C PRO A 167 -3.58 -16.58 28.55
N ARG A 168 -3.54 -16.67 29.90
CA ARG A 168 -3.75 -17.94 30.64
C ARG A 168 -5.19 -18.22 31.10
N LEU A 169 -6.19 -17.42 30.74
CA LEU A 169 -7.57 -17.60 31.21
C LEU A 169 -8.59 -17.50 30.05
N PRO A 170 -9.15 -18.62 29.56
CA PRO A 170 -10.20 -18.62 28.54
C PRO A 170 -11.59 -18.45 29.19
N VAL A 171 -11.80 -17.33 29.88
CA VAL A 171 -13.09 -17.00 30.50
C VAL A 171 -13.71 -15.82 29.75
N PRO A 172 -15.02 -15.83 29.43
CA PRO A 172 -15.71 -14.65 28.92
C PRO A 172 -15.38 -13.44 29.81
N PRO A 173 -15.08 -12.27 29.23
CA PRO A 173 -14.60 -11.12 29.99
C PRO A 173 -15.61 -10.79 31.10
N VAL A 174 -15.12 -10.73 32.34
CA VAL A 174 -15.92 -10.41 33.52
C VAL A 174 -15.74 -8.93 33.83
N VAL A 175 -16.83 -8.18 33.88
CA VAL A 175 -16.86 -6.77 34.27
C VAL A 175 -17.55 -6.60 35.62
N ARG A 176 -17.28 -5.50 36.32
CA ARG A 176 -17.93 -5.19 37.60
C ARG A 176 -19.05 -4.18 37.36
N GLY A 177 -20.30 -4.55 37.66
CA GLY A 177 -21.45 -3.64 37.57
C GLY A 177 -21.36 -2.51 38.60
N LEU A 178 -22.17 -1.47 38.44
CA LEU A 178 -22.22 -0.32 39.39
C LEU A 178 -22.47 -0.74 40.85
N ASN A 179 -23.20 -1.83 41.06
CA ASN A 179 -23.47 -2.44 42.37
C ASN A 179 -22.31 -3.30 42.92
N GLY A 180 -21.17 -3.36 42.22
CA GLY A 180 -19.99 -4.13 42.62
C GLY A 180 -20.03 -5.61 42.24
N ALA A 181 -21.12 -6.11 41.66
CA ALA A 181 -21.28 -7.49 41.24
C ALA A 181 -20.46 -7.79 39.97
N GLN A 182 -19.85 -8.98 39.91
CA GLN A 182 -19.15 -9.45 38.72
C GLN A 182 -20.12 -10.04 37.70
N VAL A 183 -20.06 -9.59 36.46
CA VAL A 183 -20.97 -9.97 35.38
C VAL A 183 -20.18 -10.42 34.16
N ARG A 184 -20.53 -11.58 33.59
CA ARG A 184 -19.94 -12.12 32.37
C ARG A 184 -20.58 -11.47 31.14
N LEU A 185 -19.74 -10.99 30.23
CA LEU A 185 -20.17 -10.41 28.97
C LEU A 185 -20.45 -11.48 27.91
N SER A 186 -21.50 -11.27 27.12
CA SER A 186 -21.85 -12.14 25.98
C SER A 186 -21.71 -11.44 24.64
N SER A 187 -22.08 -10.16 24.56
CA SER A 187 -22.08 -9.33 23.35
C SER A 187 -22.11 -7.85 23.73
N ALA A 188 -21.93 -6.97 22.74
CA ALA A 188 -22.06 -5.52 22.91
C ALA A 188 -22.84 -4.94 21.74
N ARG A 189 -23.52 -3.82 21.96
CA ARG A 189 -24.26 -3.07 20.93
C ARG A 189 -24.11 -1.57 21.16
N VAL A 190 -24.27 -0.77 20.11
CA VAL A 190 -24.22 0.70 20.22
C VAL A 190 -25.65 1.23 20.27
N VAL A 191 -25.96 2.06 21.27
CA VAL A 191 -27.26 2.71 21.45
C VAL A 191 -27.02 4.18 21.75
N GLY A 192 -27.51 5.09 20.90
CA GLY A 192 -27.35 6.53 21.12
C GLY A 192 -25.89 7.02 21.10
N GLY A 193 -25.03 6.37 20.31
CA GLY A 193 -23.60 6.71 20.21
C GLY A 193 -22.74 6.21 21.38
N GLN A 194 -23.31 5.48 22.34
CA GLN A 194 -22.58 4.87 23.46
C GLN A 194 -22.60 3.34 23.38
N LEU A 195 -21.47 2.72 23.70
CA LEU A 195 -21.32 1.27 23.72
C LEU A 195 -22.00 0.68 24.96
N GLN A 196 -22.96 -0.21 24.75
CA GLN A 196 -23.70 -0.91 25.80
C GLN A 196 -23.31 -2.40 25.81
N PHE A 197 -22.80 -2.87 26.94
CA PHE A 197 -22.46 -4.27 27.15
C PHE A 197 -23.70 -5.11 27.52
N LEU A 198 -23.78 -6.34 27.03
CA LEU A 198 -24.89 -7.25 27.29
C LEU A 198 -24.42 -8.48 28.09
N ASP A 199 -25.19 -8.87 29.12
CA ASP A 199 -24.98 -10.11 29.85
C ASP A 199 -25.34 -11.34 28.99
N VAL A 200 -25.07 -12.54 29.49
CA VAL A 200 -25.42 -13.82 28.83
C VAL A 200 -26.92 -14.04 28.61
N ARG A 201 -27.78 -13.17 29.16
CA ARG A 201 -29.24 -13.17 28.97
C ARG A 201 -29.71 -12.00 28.08
N GLY A 202 -28.79 -11.27 27.44
CA GLY A 202 -29.09 -10.15 26.55
C GLY A 202 -29.46 -8.84 27.25
N ARG A 203 -29.24 -8.71 28.57
CA ARG A 203 -29.57 -7.50 29.34
C ARG A 203 -28.40 -6.53 29.38
N ALA A 204 -28.71 -5.24 29.23
CA ALA A 204 -27.74 -4.15 29.30
C ALA A 204 -27.07 -4.04 30.69
N ILE A 205 -25.74 -3.92 30.70
CA ILE A 205 -24.92 -3.77 31.89
C ILE A 205 -24.28 -2.37 31.89
N GLN A 206 -24.52 -1.61 32.95
CA GLN A 206 -23.74 -0.40 33.25
C GLN A 206 -22.55 -0.78 34.14
N VAL A 207 -21.34 -0.52 33.64
CA VAL A 207 -20.07 -0.95 34.25
C VAL A 207 -19.47 0.14 35.15
N ARG A 208 -18.90 -0.26 36.30
CA ARG A 208 -18.19 0.65 37.22
C ARG A 208 -16.75 0.82 36.76
N LYS A 209 -16.25 2.07 36.82
CA LYS A 209 -14.88 2.47 36.48
C LYS A 209 -13.85 1.50 37.10
N LEU A 210 -12.89 1.09 36.30
CA LEU A 210 -12.09 -0.10 36.54
C LEU A 210 -10.91 0.21 37.51
N GLN A 211 -10.92 -0.35 38.72
CA GLN A 211 -9.80 -0.24 39.66
C GLN A 211 -8.76 -1.36 39.44
N LEU A 212 -7.50 -0.98 39.23
CA LEU A 212 -6.36 -1.88 39.01
C LEU A 212 -5.71 -2.32 40.35
N PRO A 213 -5.13 -3.53 40.45
CA PRO A 213 -4.50 -4.02 41.70
C PRO A 213 -3.13 -3.39 41.97
N THR A 214 -2.78 -3.27 43.26
CA THR A 214 -1.55 -2.65 43.77
C THR A 214 -0.31 -3.53 43.50
N LEU A 215 0.67 -3.01 42.75
CA LEU A 215 1.99 -3.63 42.55
C LEU A 215 2.95 -3.15 43.64
N ASN A 216 3.52 -4.07 44.43
CA ASN A 216 4.26 -3.74 45.65
C ASN A 216 5.80 -3.75 45.55
N ARG A 217 6.42 -4.05 44.40
CA ARG A 217 7.84 -3.75 44.08
C ARG A 217 8.26 -4.37 42.75
N VAL A 218 8.98 -3.62 41.93
CA VAL A 218 9.86 -4.19 40.88
C VAL A 218 11.21 -3.51 41.05
N MET A 219 12.21 -4.27 41.50
CA MET A 219 13.63 -3.87 41.41
C MET A 219 14.20 -4.51 40.16
N VAL A 220 14.78 -3.71 39.27
CA VAL A 220 15.65 -4.22 38.19
C VAL A 220 17.08 -3.91 38.60
N ARG A 221 17.89 -4.96 38.78
CA ARG A 221 19.32 -4.87 39.05
C ARG A 221 20.07 -5.07 37.74
N MET A 222 20.92 -4.13 37.39
CA MET A 222 22.07 -4.33 36.50
C MET A 222 23.33 -3.88 37.23
N PRO A 223 24.52 -4.44 36.93
CA PRO A 223 25.77 -3.93 37.45
C PRO A 223 26.10 -2.61 36.74
N GLU A 224 26.17 -1.51 37.49
CA GLU A 224 26.97 -0.35 37.11
C GLU A 224 28.21 -0.30 38.01
N SER A 225 29.36 0.01 37.44
CA SER A 225 30.24 0.94 38.12
C SER A 225 29.64 2.35 37.99
N ASN A 226 28.86 2.74 38.99
CA ASN A 226 28.43 4.09 39.40
C ASN A 226 28.21 5.17 38.33
N ARG A 227 26.94 5.43 37.94
CA ARG A 227 26.29 6.75 38.12
C ARG A 227 24.78 6.74 37.79
N LEU A 228 23.99 7.06 38.82
CA LEU A 228 22.52 7.03 38.91
C LEU A 228 21.77 7.98 37.95
N LEU A 229 20.70 7.48 37.32
CA LEU A 229 19.65 8.24 36.63
C LEU A 229 18.28 8.08 37.34
N PRO A 230 17.32 9.03 37.15
CA PRO A 230 16.21 9.26 38.09
C PRO A 230 15.10 8.19 38.03
N MET A 231 14.60 7.84 39.22
CA MET A 231 13.46 6.95 39.45
C MET A 231 12.14 7.60 39.00
N VAL A 232 11.31 6.87 38.25
CA VAL A 232 9.95 7.32 37.90
C VAL A 232 8.98 7.01 39.05
N PRO A 233 8.23 7.98 39.61
CA PRO A 233 7.27 7.76 40.68
C PRO A 233 6.09 6.87 40.25
N VAL A 234 5.71 5.93 41.11
CA VAL A 234 4.60 4.97 40.90
C VAL A 234 3.26 5.65 40.58
N GLN A 235 3.03 6.87 41.05
CA GLN A 235 1.80 7.61 40.79
C GLN A 235 1.69 8.04 39.31
N ALA A 236 2.81 8.42 38.67
CA ALA A 236 2.85 8.75 37.24
C ALA A 236 2.56 7.54 36.34
N VAL A 237 2.89 6.32 36.79
CA VAL A 237 2.55 5.06 36.11
C VAL A 237 1.07 4.68 36.30
N LYS A 238 0.47 5.03 37.45
CA LYS A 238 -0.95 4.77 37.75
C LYS A 238 -1.89 5.68 36.99
N ASP A 239 -1.50 6.92 36.73
CA ASP A 239 -2.33 7.91 36.04
C ASP A 239 -2.38 7.71 34.50
N ALA A 240 -1.49 6.86 33.95
CA ALA A 240 -1.28 6.68 32.51
C ALA A 240 -2.05 5.51 31.84
N ILE A 241 -2.68 4.60 32.60
CA ILE A 241 -3.37 3.42 32.04
C ILE A 241 -4.85 3.73 31.78
N GLN A 242 -5.27 3.85 30.51
CA GLN A 242 -6.65 4.22 30.17
C GLN A 242 -7.39 3.36 29.11
N ALA A 243 -6.94 2.15 28.72
CA ALA A 243 -7.74 1.28 27.82
C ALA A 243 -7.41 -0.24 27.92
N ARG A 244 -8.27 -1.11 27.33
CA ARG A 244 -8.24 -2.59 27.35
C ARG A 244 -8.68 -3.21 26.01
N LYS A 245 -8.05 -4.33 25.60
CA LYS A 245 -8.51 -5.20 24.51
C LYS A 245 -9.50 -6.26 25.02
N ILE A 246 -10.67 -6.39 24.40
CA ILE A 246 -11.70 -7.39 24.69
C ILE A 246 -11.95 -8.22 23.43
N ILE A 247 -12.24 -9.51 23.57
CA ILE A 247 -12.66 -10.38 22.44
C ILE A 247 -14.11 -10.78 22.70
N LEU A 248 -15.02 -10.34 21.83
CA LEU A 248 -16.44 -10.69 21.87
C LEU A 248 -16.79 -11.36 20.54
N ASN A 249 -17.43 -12.53 20.56
CA ASN A 249 -17.79 -13.30 19.35
C ASN A 249 -16.65 -13.45 18.33
N LYS A 250 -15.40 -13.68 18.79
CA LYS A 250 -14.17 -13.80 17.97
C LYS A 250 -13.69 -12.49 17.32
N ILE A 251 -14.29 -11.35 17.64
CA ILE A 251 -13.87 -10.03 17.15
C ILE A 251 -13.05 -9.33 18.25
N PRO A 252 -11.81 -8.88 17.97
CA PRO A 252 -11.04 -8.06 18.91
C PRO A 252 -11.55 -6.60 18.88
N ILE A 253 -12.03 -6.11 20.02
CA ILE A 253 -12.51 -4.74 20.24
C ILE A 253 -11.61 -4.09 21.29
N PHE A 254 -11.07 -2.91 20.99
CA PHE A 254 -10.22 -2.14 21.89
C PHE A 254 -11.07 -1.05 22.56
N ILE A 255 -11.06 -0.92 23.88
CA ILE A 255 -11.99 -0.07 24.66
C ILE A 255 -11.25 0.78 25.71
N ASP A 256 -11.50 2.09 25.80
CA ASP A 256 -10.91 2.99 26.80
C ASP A 256 -11.53 2.86 28.23
N SER A 257 -11.04 3.66 29.19
CA SER A 257 -11.45 3.67 30.60
C SER A 257 -12.82 4.31 30.86
N GLY A 258 -13.39 4.94 29.83
CA GLY A 258 -14.77 5.45 29.79
C GLY A 258 -15.75 4.53 29.04
N GLY A 259 -15.25 3.57 28.25
CA GLY A 259 -16.05 2.61 27.49
C GLY A 259 -16.08 2.80 25.96
N ASN A 260 -15.19 3.61 25.37
CA ASN A 260 -15.19 3.96 23.93
C ASN A 260 -14.22 3.09 23.09
N VAL A 261 -14.47 2.86 21.79
CA VAL A 261 -13.73 1.92 20.90
C VAL A 261 -12.50 2.54 20.17
N ILE A 262 -11.42 1.74 19.91
CA ILE A 262 -10.06 2.17 19.41
C ILE A 262 -9.55 1.43 18.09
N ASP A 263 -8.81 2.09 17.15
CA ASP A 263 -8.37 1.75 15.73
C ASP A 263 -6.91 2.18 15.31
N VAL A 264 -6.35 1.76 14.14
CA VAL A 264 -4.89 1.67 13.79
C VAL A 264 -4.44 1.99 12.29
N GLU A 265 -3.31 2.74 11.94
CA GLU A 265 -2.67 3.35 10.62
C GLU A 265 -1.17 3.04 10.14
N PRO A 266 -0.77 2.66 8.86
CA PRO A 266 -0.92 3.46 7.64
C PRO A 266 -1.83 3.02 6.51
N GLY A 267 -2.62 4.01 6.07
CA GLY A 267 -3.34 4.08 4.81
C GLY A 267 -2.52 4.90 3.80
N GLN A 268 -3.18 5.74 3.00
CA GLN A 268 -2.54 6.74 2.14
C GLN A 268 -1.45 7.55 2.87
N ALA A 269 -0.51 8.15 2.13
CA ALA A 269 0.54 9.02 2.69
C ALA A 269 0.01 10.19 3.56
N ASP A 270 -1.29 10.49 3.51
CA ASP A 270 -1.97 11.61 4.18
C ASP A 270 -3.13 11.19 5.12
N GLY A 271 -3.37 9.89 5.27
CA GLY A 271 -4.44 9.36 6.14
C GLY A 271 -5.87 9.41 5.56
N GLY A 272 -6.06 9.80 4.29
CA GLY A 272 -7.35 9.78 3.59
C GLY A 272 -7.83 8.37 3.19
N VAL A 273 -9.14 8.21 2.95
CA VAL A 273 -9.71 6.98 2.40
C VAL A 273 -10.02 7.19 0.93
N LEU A 274 -9.37 6.39 0.08
CA LEU A 274 -9.73 6.33 -1.34
C LEU A 274 -10.65 5.14 -1.61
N LEU A 275 -11.71 5.40 -2.38
CA LEU A 275 -12.63 4.41 -2.92
C LEU A 275 -12.60 4.48 -4.45
N SER A 276 -12.69 3.32 -5.09
CA SER A 276 -13.04 3.23 -6.52
C SER A 276 -14.47 3.73 -6.79
N GLN A 277 -14.75 4.09 -8.03
CA GLN A 277 -16.09 4.49 -8.48
C GLN A 277 -17.15 3.39 -8.29
N ASN A 278 -16.72 2.12 -8.18
CA ASN A 278 -17.56 0.97 -7.87
C ASN A 278 -17.68 0.68 -6.36
N GLY A 279 -17.19 1.57 -5.49
CA GLY A 279 -17.37 1.50 -4.03
C GLY A 279 -16.41 0.57 -3.29
N SER A 280 -15.38 0.04 -3.97
CA SER A 280 -14.32 -0.75 -3.34
C SER A 280 -13.29 0.15 -2.64
N LEU A 281 -12.95 -0.20 -1.40
CA LEU A 281 -11.88 0.44 -0.63
C LEU A 281 -10.51 0.08 -1.22
N ILE A 282 -9.53 0.97 -1.04
CA ILE A 282 -8.14 0.64 -1.30
C ILE A 282 -7.48 0.07 -0.05
N TYR A 283 -6.75 -1.03 -0.23
CA TYR A 283 -5.95 -1.69 0.78
C TYR A 283 -4.46 -1.55 0.48
N TYR A 284 -3.63 -1.53 1.53
CA TYR A 284 -2.18 -1.36 1.40
C TYR A 284 -1.41 -2.52 2.02
N ILE A 285 -0.23 -2.77 1.45
CA ILE A 285 0.74 -3.70 2.01
C ILE A 285 2.16 -3.20 1.74
N THR A 286 3.04 -3.38 2.74
CA THR A 286 4.47 -3.10 2.65
C THR A 286 5.25 -4.41 2.74
N ILE A 287 6.18 -4.62 1.82
CA ILE A 287 6.95 -5.85 1.70
C ILE A 287 8.43 -5.50 1.52
N VAL A 288 9.31 -6.29 2.13
CA VAL A 288 10.76 -6.16 1.96
C VAL A 288 11.39 -7.48 1.54
N ASN A 289 12.53 -7.45 0.84
CA ASN A 289 13.26 -8.66 0.48
C ASN A 289 14.10 -9.23 1.64
N ASP A 290 14.60 -10.45 1.47
CA ASP A 290 15.45 -11.13 2.46
C ASP A 290 16.74 -10.37 2.75
N MET A 291 17.34 -9.70 1.77
CA MET A 291 18.49 -8.81 1.95
C MET A 291 18.19 -7.68 2.97
N PHE A 292 17.05 -6.99 2.87
CA PHE A 292 16.61 -5.99 3.85
C PHE A 292 16.41 -6.63 5.23
N ALA A 293 15.70 -7.77 5.30
CA ALA A 293 15.35 -8.40 6.56
C ALA A 293 16.58 -8.90 7.33
N TYR A 294 17.56 -9.50 6.64
CA TYR A 294 18.81 -9.94 7.24
C TYR A 294 19.75 -8.76 7.55
N HIS A 295 19.76 -7.72 6.72
CA HIS A 295 20.47 -6.49 7.02
C HIS A 295 19.95 -5.83 8.31
N ARG A 296 18.63 -5.85 8.55
CA ARG A 296 18.08 -5.39 9.82
C ARG A 296 18.41 -6.33 10.98
N THR A 297 18.34 -7.64 10.75
CA THR A 297 18.56 -8.66 11.79
C THR A 297 19.98 -8.61 12.34
N MET A 298 20.99 -8.40 11.49
CA MET A 298 22.39 -8.32 11.93
C MET A 298 22.72 -7.11 12.83
N GLN A 299 21.85 -6.09 12.88
CA GLN A 299 22.01 -4.95 13.80
C GLN A 299 21.57 -5.27 15.24
N GLY A 300 21.05 -6.47 15.48
CA GLY A 300 20.65 -6.93 16.80
C GLY A 300 19.28 -6.43 17.29
N PRO A 301 18.89 -6.83 18.53
CA PRO A 301 17.51 -6.71 19.02
C PRO A 301 17.12 -5.30 19.46
N ALA A 302 18.07 -4.39 19.65
CA ALA A 302 17.79 -3.02 20.04
C ALA A 302 16.91 -2.32 19.00
N VAL A 303 16.04 -1.42 19.46
CA VAL A 303 15.43 -0.42 18.58
C VAL A 303 16.58 0.45 18.07
N ILE A 304 16.60 0.72 16.77
CA ILE A 304 17.63 1.57 16.17
C ILE A 304 17.07 2.99 16.17
N PRO A 305 17.67 3.93 16.92
CA PRO A 305 17.25 5.32 16.89
C PRO A 305 17.26 5.87 15.45
N PHE A 306 16.30 6.73 15.13
CA PHE A 306 16.17 7.31 13.78
C PHE A 306 17.42 8.09 13.33
N VAL A 307 18.25 8.57 14.26
CA VAL A 307 19.50 9.31 13.94
C VAL A 307 20.72 8.39 13.77
N THR A 308 20.56 7.07 13.81
CA THR A 308 21.70 6.14 13.74
C THR A 308 22.30 6.12 12.33
N PRO A 309 23.61 6.34 12.18
CA PRO A 309 24.27 6.44 10.87
C PRO A 309 24.56 5.07 10.24
N ILE A 310 23.57 4.17 10.22
CA ILE A 310 23.65 2.90 9.49
C ILE A 310 23.18 3.17 8.06
N THR A 311 23.92 2.73 7.06
CA THR A 311 23.50 2.81 5.65
C THR A 311 22.95 1.48 5.18
N PHE A 312 22.08 1.52 4.17
CA PHE A 312 21.77 0.31 3.43
C PHE A 312 23.02 -0.23 2.69
N PRO A 313 23.08 -1.54 2.39
CA PRO A 313 24.08 -2.11 1.50
C PRO A 313 24.06 -1.44 0.13
N LEU A 314 25.21 -0.91 -0.33
CA LEU A 314 25.34 -0.21 -1.62
C LEU A 314 26.24 -0.93 -2.62
N THR A 315 27.10 -1.83 -2.15
CA THR A 315 28.11 -2.49 -2.97
C THR A 315 28.03 -4.00 -2.86
N ALA A 316 28.66 -4.72 -3.80
CA ALA A 316 28.79 -6.17 -3.74
C ALA A 316 29.48 -6.64 -2.43
N ALA A 317 30.43 -5.86 -1.89
CA ALA A 317 31.07 -6.17 -0.61
C ALA A 317 30.10 -6.05 0.59
N ASN A 318 29.21 -5.03 0.58
CA ASN A 318 28.16 -4.93 1.60
C ASN A 318 27.16 -6.09 1.46
N ALA A 319 26.76 -6.43 0.22
CA ALA A 319 25.90 -7.57 -0.06
C ALA A 319 26.49 -8.88 0.46
N ALA A 320 27.77 -9.12 0.21
CA ALA A 320 28.50 -10.30 0.69
C ALA A 320 28.54 -10.37 2.23
N THR A 321 28.65 -9.24 2.92
CA THR A 321 28.63 -9.18 4.39
C THR A 321 27.30 -9.67 4.97
N VAL A 322 26.18 -9.19 4.42
CA VAL A 322 24.83 -9.64 4.85
C VAL A 322 24.59 -11.08 4.44
N THR A 323 25.06 -11.49 3.26
CA THR A 323 24.97 -12.88 2.77
C THR A 323 25.71 -13.85 3.67
N ALA A 324 26.91 -13.49 4.13
CA ALA A 324 27.69 -14.29 5.08
C ALA A 324 26.97 -14.41 6.43
N PHE A 325 26.40 -13.30 6.94
CA PHE A 325 25.58 -13.31 8.15
C PHE A 325 24.33 -14.19 8.01
N ALA A 326 23.61 -14.11 6.89
CA ALA A 326 22.47 -14.98 6.63
C ALA A 326 22.89 -16.46 6.59
N SER A 327 24.01 -16.75 5.93
CA SER A 327 24.55 -18.10 5.79
C SER A 327 24.96 -18.70 7.14
N SER A 328 25.55 -17.90 8.04
CA SER A 328 25.88 -18.36 9.40
C SER A 328 24.65 -18.70 10.25
N HIS A 329 23.45 -18.30 9.80
CA HIS A 329 22.16 -18.61 10.43
C HIS A 329 21.31 -19.56 9.55
N GLY A 330 21.95 -20.29 8.63
CA GLY A 330 21.30 -21.32 7.82
C GLY A 330 20.38 -20.78 6.71
N ARG A 331 20.54 -19.51 6.31
CA ARG A 331 19.80 -18.92 5.19
C ARG A 331 20.69 -18.54 4.03
N THR A 332 20.35 -19.02 2.85
CA THR A 332 20.85 -18.48 1.57
C THR A 332 19.92 -17.35 1.11
N LEU A 333 20.48 -16.18 0.85
CA LEU A 333 19.72 -15.07 0.23
C LEU A 333 19.50 -15.35 -1.25
N THR A 334 18.33 -14.97 -1.76
CA THR A 334 17.89 -15.42 -3.09
C THR A 334 18.55 -14.63 -4.22
N ASP A 335 18.55 -13.30 -4.10
CA ASP A 335 19.10 -12.38 -5.11
C ASP A 335 19.86 -11.23 -4.42
N PRO A 336 21.05 -11.50 -3.84
CA PRO A 336 21.80 -10.50 -3.09
C PRO A 336 22.24 -9.29 -3.95
N GLU A 337 22.33 -9.45 -5.28
CA GLU A 337 22.64 -8.39 -6.23
C GLU A 337 21.51 -7.34 -6.35
N ALA A 338 20.27 -7.69 -5.98
CA ALA A 338 19.16 -6.73 -5.92
C ALA A 338 19.35 -5.70 -4.79
N LEU A 339 20.29 -5.93 -3.87
CA LEU A 339 20.48 -5.17 -2.63
C LEU A 339 19.18 -5.10 -1.82
N THR A 340 18.95 -4.03 -1.06
CA THR A 340 17.74 -3.91 -0.22
C THR A 340 16.58 -3.32 -1.01
N ILE A 341 15.44 -3.99 -0.94
CA ILE A 341 14.20 -3.59 -1.61
C ILE A 341 13.08 -3.49 -0.59
N GLU A 342 12.36 -2.38 -0.64
CA GLU A 342 11.11 -2.12 0.06
C GLU A 342 10.04 -1.74 -0.96
N THR A 343 8.84 -2.31 -0.84
CA THR A 343 7.71 -1.97 -1.70
C THR A 343 6.52 -1.53 -0.87
N LYS A 344 5.74 -0.59 -1.42
CA LYS A 344 4.41 -0.22 -0.91
C LYS A 344 3.43 -0.34 -2.06
N SER A 345 2.38 -1.14 -1.91
CA SER A 345 1.40 -1.37 -2.97
C SER A 345 -0.02 -1.09 -2.51
N SER A 346 -0.86 -0.67 -3.45
CA SER A 346 -2.28 -0.36 -3.28
C SER A 346 -3.14 -1.35 -4.08
N TRP A 347 -4.26 -1.76 -3.50
CA TRP A 347 -5.09 -2.86 -3.98
C TRP A 347 -6.58 -2.56 -3.85
N VAL A 348 -7.39 -3.02 -4.79
CA VAL A 348 -8.86 -3.01 -4.69
C VAL A 348 -9.42 -4.43 -4.72
N ASP A 349 -10.66 -4.61 -4.28
CA ASP A 349 -11.39 -5.86 -4.55
C ASP A 349 -11.39 -6.15 -6.06
N ALA A 350 -10.95 -7.34 -6.46
CA ALA A 350 -10.88 -7.74 -7.87
C ALA A 350 -12.27 -7.70 -8.54
N SER A 351 -13.36 -7.94 -7.81
CA SER A 351 -14.72 -7.82 -8.37
C SER A 351 -15.14 -6.39 -8.71
N ALA A 352 -14.38 -5.38 -8.25
CA ALA A 352 -14.66 -3.97 -8.51
C ALA A 352 -14.00 -3.43 -9.77
N VAL A 353 -13.13 -4.21 -10.43
CA VAL A 353 -12.49 -3.82 -11.71
C VAL A 353 -13.19 -4.53 -12.89
N PRO A 354 -13.28 -3.89 -14.08
CA PRO A 354 -14.02 -4.45 -15.22
C PRO A 354 -13.45 -5.78 -15.75
N ASP A 355 -12.12 -5.91 -15.77
CA ASP A 355 -11.42 -7.14 -16.18
C ASP A 355 -10.31 -7.45 -15.17
N PRO A 356 -10.57 -8.30 -14.17
CA PRO A 356 -9.57 -8.65 -13.16
C PRO A 356 -8.36 -9.39 -13.76
N SER A 357 -8.52 -10.08 -14.89
CA SER A 357 -7.46 -10.87 -15.50
C SER A 357 -6.29 -10.01 -16.01
N GLY A 358 -6.53 -8.71 -16.21
CA GLY A 358 -5.50 -7.72 -16.54
C GLY A 358 -4.64 -7.26 -15.37
N TYR A 359 -4.94 -7.67 -14.13
CA TYR A 359 -4.27 -7.18 -12.92
C TYR A 359 -3.40 -8.24 -12.24
N VAL A 360 -2.33 -7.80 -11.58
CA VAL A 360 -1.65 -8.63 -10.58
C VAL A 360 -2.63 -8.88 -9.45
N GLN A 361 -2.87 -10.15 -9.13
CA GLN A 361 -3.87 -10.56 -8.13
C GLN A 361 -3.27 -11.43 -7.04
N LEU A 362 -3.86 -11.36 -5.85
CA LEU A 362 -3.61 -12.29 -4.75
C LEU A 362 -4.85 -12.44 -3.86
N LYS A 363 -4.87 -13.46 -2.99
CA LYS A 363 -5.89 -13.59 -1.94
C LYS A 363 -5.48 -12.79 -0.71
N ALA A 364 -6.35 -11.92 -0.24
CA ALA A 364 -6.13 -11.11 0.95
C ALA A 364 -7.28 -11.23 1.94
N THR A 365 -6.95 -11.25 3.24
CA THR A 365 -7.89 -10.98 4.32
C THR A 365 -7.95 -9.48 4.57
N VAL A 366 -9.14 -8.90 4.46
CA VAL A 366 -9.43 -7.46 4.55
C VAL A 366 -10.54 -7.20 5.58
N PRO A 367 -10.64 -5.98 6.15
CA PRO A 367 -11.74 -5.64 7.05
C PRO A 367 -13.10 -5.55 6.34
N THR A 368 -14.18 -5.85 7.08
CA THR A 368 -15.57 -5.64 6.64
C THR A 368 -16.24 -4.55 7.48
N PHE A 369 -17.27 -3.93 6.91
CA PHE A 369 -17.97 -2.79 7.51
C PHE A 369 -19.48 -3.00 7.55
N ASP A 370 -20.10 -2.59 8.66
CA ASP A 370 -21.52 -2.27 8.71
C ASP A 370 -21.72 -0.91 8.03
N LYS A 371 -22.51 -0.92 6.94
CA LYS A 371 -22.80 0.26 6.11
C LYS A 371 -24.26 0.70 6.24
N SER A 372 -24.98 0.23 7.28
CA SER A 372 -26.38 0.60 7.54
C SER A 372 -26.57 2.11 7.68
N ASN A 373 -25.58 2.82 8.21
CA ASN A 373 -25.45 4.26 8.04
C ASN A 373 -24.53 4.56 6.85
N PRO A 374 -25.05 5.10 5.73
CA PRO A 374 -24.23 5.37 4.56
C PRO A 374 -23.15 6.43 4.79
N ALA A 375 -23.31 7.31 5.79
CA ALA A 375 -22.35 8.35 6.16
C ALA A 375 -21.31 7.90 7.20
N HIS A 376 -21.48 6.71 7.79
CA HIS A 376 -20.64 6.22 8.88
C HIS A 376 -20.52 4.70 8.82
N TRP A 377 -19.44 4.20 8.23
CA TRP A 377 -19.19 2.76 8.09
C TRP A 377 -18.41 2.26 9.29
N VAL A 378 -18.91 1.26 10.03
CA VAL A 378 -18.26 0.76 11.25
C VAL A 378 -17.63 -0.61 11.00
N PRO A 379 -16.37 -0.87 11.38
CA PRO A 379 -15.78 -2.20 11.27
C PRO A 379 -16.62 -3.26 11.98
N ASN A 380 -16.94 -4.36 11.31
CA ASN A 380 -17.75 -5.44 11.87
C ASN A 380 -17.12 -6.83 11.72
N GLY A 381 -15.93 -6.93 11.12
CA GLY A 381 -15.25 -8.19 10.92
C GLY A 381 -14.14 -8.14 9.88
N GLN A 382 -13.85 -9.31 9.32
CA GLN A 382 -12.91 -9.49 8.22
C GLN A 382 -13.45 -10.53 7.24
N THR A 383 -13.06 -10.40 5.98
CA THR A 383 -13.36 -11.37 4.93
C THR A 383 -12.11 -11.67 4.12
N THR A 384 -12.10 -12.78 3.40
CA THR A 384 -11.02 -13.08 2.44
C THR A 384 -11.54 -12.94 1.02
N ILE A 385 -10.91 -12.06 0.26
CA ILE A 385 -11.26 -11.75 -1.12
C ILE A 385 -10.02 -11.88 -2.02
N THR A 386 -10.24 -11.93 -3.33
CA THR A 386 -9.18 -11.69 -4.31
C THR A 386 -9.06 -10.19 -4.51
N VAL A 387 -7.85 -9.67 -4.44
CA VAL A 387 -7.56 -8.25 -4.67
C VAL A 387 -6.71 -8.06 -5.93
N ALA A 388 -6.86 -6.91 -6.58
CA ALA A 388 -6.17 -6.50 -7.79
C ALA A 388 -5.25 -5.30 -7.51
N MET A 389 -3.98 -5.38 -7.91
CA MET A 389 -2.97 -4.34 -7.67
C MET A 389 -3.22 -3.14 -8.58
N VAL A 390 -3.37 -1.96 -8.00
CA VAL A 390 -3.62 -0.72 -8.74
C VAL A 390 -2.41 0.21 -8.73
N GLY A 391 -1.52 0.12 -7.75
CA GLY A 391 -0.29 0.91 -7.69
C GLY A 391 0.82 0.23 -6.91
N LEU A 392 2.07 0.59 -7.23
CA LEU A 392 3.27 0.04 -6.59
C LEU A 392 4.39 1.08 -6.56
N HIS A 393 4.94 1.30 -5.38
CA HIS A 393 6.28 1.85 -5.22
C HIS A 393 7.30 0.73 -5.11
N VAL A 394 8.39 0.87 -5.85
CA VAL A 394 9.58 0.03 -5.79
C VAL A 394 10.73 0.90 -5.31
N VAL A 395 11.18 0.67 -4.08
CA VAL A 395 12.21 1.48 -3.42
C VAL A 395 13.41 0.60 -3.16
N GLY A 396 14.59 0.99 -3.65
CA GLY A 396 15.77 0.15 -3.57
C GLY A 396 17.08 0.90 -3.37
N SER A 397 17.95 0.39 -2.51
CA SER A 397 19.34 0.87 -2.42
C SER A 397 20.10 0.47 -3.69
N THR A 398 20.90 1.38 -4.24
CA THR A 398 21.80 1.08 -5.38
C THR A 398 23.21 1.59 -5.11
N ASN A 399 24.18 1.25 -5.95
CA ASN A 399 25.56 1.71 -5.78
C ASN A 399 25.65 3.23 -5.69
N GLY A 400 26.09 3.71 -4.53
CA GLY A 400 26.19 5.14 -4.23
C GLY A 400 24.90 5.77 -3.67
N HIS A 401 23.75 5.09 -3.71
CA HIS A 401 22.43 5.66 -3.37
C HIS A 401 21.80 5.01 -2.14
N GLY A 402 22.17 5.50 -0.95
CA GLY A 402 21.64 5.05 0.34
C GLY A 402 20.32 5.69 0.76
N GLU A 403 19.94 6.80 0.14
CA GLU A 403 18.60 7.40 0.17
C GLU A 403 17.55 6.56 -0.57
N MET A 404 18.02 5.51 -1.24
CA MET A 404 17.28 4.62 -2.11
C MET A 404 16.74 5.33 -3.36
N VAL A 405 16.63 4.58 -4.45
CA VAL A 405 15.96 5.00 -5.68
C VAL A 405 14.49 4.63 -5.54
N TRP A 406 13.61 5.57 -5.86
CA TRP A 406 12.15 5.40 -5.72
C TRP A 406 11.52 5.37 -7.10
N GLY A 407 11.04 4.21 -7.53
CA GLY A 407 10.26 4.03 -8.76
C GLY A 407 8.77 3.84 -8.45
N THR A 408 7.91 4.40 -9.28
CA THR A 408 6.44 4.35 -9.08
C THR A 408 5.73 3.83 -10.31
N PHE A 409 4.82 2.89 -10.10
CA PHE A 409 4.04 2.21 -11.14
C PHE A 409 2.55 2.25 -10.82
N GLU A 410 1.74 2.32 -11.86
CA GLU A 410 0.28 2.27 -11.76
C GLU A 410 -0.35 1.46 -12.87
N HIS A 411 -1.53 0.90 -12.59
CA HIS A 411 -2.38 0.33 -13.62
C HIS A 411 -2.95 1.44 -14.53
N THR A 412 -2.97 1.20 -15.84
CA THR A 412 -3.40 2.17 -16.86
C THR A 412 -4.85 2.65 -16.66
N GLY A 413 -5.70 1.79 -16.11
CA GLY A 413 -7.11 2.07 -15.84
C GLY A 413 -7.41 2.91 -14.58
N ASN A 414 -6.41 3.35 -13.81
CA ASN A 414 -6.68 4.02 -12.53
C ASN A 414 -7.41 5.36 -12.67
N ALA A 415 -6.78 6.34 -13.32
CA ALA A 415 -7.24 7.72 -13.40
C ALA A 415 -6.78 8.37 -14.72
N PRO A 416 -7.45 9.44 -15.19
CA PRO A 416 -6.97 10.24 -16.30
C PRO A 416 -5.73 11.06 -15.92
N ASN A 417 -5.03 11.54 -16.94
CA ASN A 417 -3.87 12.42 -16.83
C ASN A 417 -4.26 13.89 -17.00
N ALA A 418 -3.64 14.78 -16.22
CA ALA A 418 -3.61 16.21 -16.52
C ALA A 418 -2.86 16.47 -17.84
N SER A 419 -2.94 17.70 -18.36
CA SER A 419 -2.23 18.09 -19.58
C SER A 419 -0.71 17.97 -19.41
N TYR A 420 -0.01 17.42 -20.40
CA TYR A 420 1.45 17.31 -20.40
C TYR A 420 2.04 17.45 -21.81
N GLN A 421 3.34 17.73 -21.86
CA GLN A 421 4.12 17.85 -23.08
C GLN A 421 5.22 16.80 -23.13
N TYR A 422 5.57 16.35 -24.34
CA TYR A 422 6.74 15.53 -24.59
C TYR A 422 7.26 15.78 -26.01
N ASN A 423 8.53 15.48 -26.24
CA ASN A 423 9.15 15.52 -27.55
C ASN A 423 8.88 14.19 -28.24
N SER A 424 8.04 14.21 -29.26
CA SER A 424 7.76 13.08 -30.12
C SER A 424 8.75 13.02 -31.28
N THR A 425 8.79 11.92 -32.03
CA THR A 425 9.60 11.80 -33.25
C THR A 425 9.22 12.84 -34.32
N SER A 426 8.05 13.47 -34.23
CA SER A 426 7.60 14.55 -35.12
C SER A 426 7.69 15.96 -34.50
N GLY A 427 8.33 16.11 -33.33
CA GLY A 427 8.47 17.39 -32.62
C GLY A 427 7.68 17.43 -31.29
N LEU A 428 7.62 18.62 -30.69
CA LEU A 428 6.93 18.83 -29.42
C LEU A 428 5.42 18.54 -29.57
N LYS A 429 4.89 17.65 -28.73
CA LYS A 429 3.46 17.37 -28.62
C LYS A 429 2.92 17.78 -27.27
N THR A 430 1.74 18.39 -27.26
CA THR A 430 0.94 18.62 -26.06
C THR A 430 -0.22 17.62 -26.05
N VAL A 431 -0.32 16.83 -24.98
CA VAL A 431 -1.44 15.92 -24.72
C VAL A 431 -2.38 16.64 -23.77
N ALA A 432 -3.58 16.97 -24.25
CA ALA A 432 -4.61 17.58 -23.43
C ALA A 432 -5.16 16.59 -22.39
N GLN A 433 -5.62 17.11 -21.25
CA GLN A 433 -6.38 16.32 -20.29
C GLN A 433 -7.62 15.73 -20.96
N ASN A 434 -7.85 14.44 -20.75
CA ASN A 434 -9.05 13.76 -21.22
C ASN A 434 -9.59 12.85 -20.13
N THR A 435 -10.79 13.17 -19.63
CA THR A 435 -11.49 12.40 -18.60
C THR A 435 -12.60 11.51 -19.16
N VAL A 436 -12.83 11.52 -20.48
CA VAL A 436 -13.77 10.60 -21.15
C VAL A 436 -13.13 9.22 -21.23
N GLY A 437 -13.80 8.20 -20.69
CA GLY A 437 -13.29 6.83 -20.68
C GLY A 437 -13.78 6.01 -19.50
N THR A 438 -13.20 4.84 -19.33
CA THR A 438 -13.49 3.96 -18.19
C THR A 438 -12.33 4.04 -17.22
N TRP A 439 -12.49 4.80 -16.13
CA TRP A 439 -11.49 4.95 -15.09
C TRP A 439 -11.98 4.34 -13.78
N LEU A 440 -11.07 3.69 -13.04
CA LEU A 440 -11.38 3.08 -11.76
C LEU A 440 -11.73 4.12 -10.69
N PHE A 441 -11.07 5.29 -10.73
CA PHE A 441 -11.21 6.33 -9.71
C PHE A 441 -11.85 7.61 -10.23
N THR A 442 -12.31 7.68 -11.48
CA THR A 442 -12.83 8.93 -12.06
C THR A 442 -14.07 8.71 -12.93
N PRO A 443 -15.18 9.42 -12.69
CA PRO A 443 -16.32 9.35 -13.58
C PRO A 443 -15.94 9.84 -14.99
N SER A 444 -16.47 9.15 -16.01
CA SER A 444 -16.25 9.56 -17.41
C SER A 444 -16.76 10.99 -17.64
N GLY A 445 -15.92 11.83 -18.24
CA GLY A 445 -16.24 13.23 -18.52
C GLY A 445 -16.26 14.14 -17.29
N SER A 446 -15.73 13.70 -16.14
CA SER A 446 -15.62 14.54 -14.95
C SER A 446 -14.81 15.82 -15.24
N SER A 447 -15.31 16.95 -14.73
CA SER A 447 -14.63 18.25 -14.72
C SER A 447 -14.00 18.58 -13.35
N GLY A 448 -13.99 17.61 -12.43
CA GLY A 448 -13.54 17.80 -11.04
C GLY A 448 -14.66 18.22 -10.08
N PRO A 449 -14.32 18.67 -8.85
CA PRO A 449 -12.96 18.82 -8.33
C PRO A 449 -12.22 17.47 -8.28
N PHE A 450 -10.92 17.47 -8.58
CA PHE A 450 -10.08 16.27 -8.54
C PHE A 450 -9.29 16.19 -7.25
N ASN A 451 -8.96 14.96 -6.84
CA ASN A 451 -8.09 14.68 -5.70
C ASN A 451 -8.57 15.33 -4.39
N GLY A 452 -9.87 15.61 -4.29
CA GLY A 452 -10.47 16.14 -3.07
C GLY A 452 -10.64 15.00 -2.07
N GLN A 453 -10.08 15.17 -0.87
CA GLN A 453 -10.30 14.24 0.23
C GLN A 453 -11.72 14.41 0.76
N ILE A 454 -12.64 13.61 0.23
CA ILE A 454 -14.05 13.63 0.63
C ILE A 454 -14.32 12.55 1.68
N THR A 455 -13.74 11.36 1.58
CA THR A 455 -13.93 10.33 2.59
C THR A 455 -12.78 10.34 3.57
N ASN A 456 -13.15 10.45 4.84
CA ASN A 456 -12.22 10.54 5.94
C ASN A 456 -12.43 9.37 6.88
N PHE A 457 -11.46 9.13 7.72
CA PHE A 457 -11.80 8.54 9.00
C PHE A 457 -12.22 9.68 9.94
N PRO A 458 -13.15 9.45 10.89
CA PRO A 458 -13.45 10.41 11.94
C PRO A 458 -12.13 10.90 12.53
N SER A 459 -12.05 12.20 12.82
CA SER A 459 -10.86 12.91 13.33
C SER A 459 -9.85 12.05 14.11
N TRP A 460 -8.57 12.40 14.02
CA TRP A 460 -7.43 11.91 14.84
C TRP A 460 -7.70 11.69 16.35
N ASP A 461 -8.81 12.22 16.88
CA ASP A 461 -9.20 12.21 18.28
C ASP A 461 -10.03 10.99 18.74
N ILE A 462 -10.60 10.16 17.86
CA ILE A 462 -11.35 8.94 18.26
C ILE A 462 -11.12 7.81 17.26
N PRO A 463 -10.29 6.81 17.58
CA PRO A 463 -9.95 5.80 16.61
C PRO A 463 -11.04 4.72 16.62
N THR A 464 -12.15 4.86 15.90
CA THR A 464 -13.19 3.81 15.89
C THR A 464 -13.00 2.76 14.78
N GLY A 465 -12.12 3.04 13.82
CA GLY A 465 -12.01 2.30 12.58
C GLY A 465 -13.16 2.58 11.65
N ALA A 466 -14.06 3.47 12.07
CA ALA A 466 -15.14 3.89 11.23
C ALA A 466 -14.63 4.77 10.09
N ILE A 467 -15.38 4.78 9.01
CA ILE A 467 -15.13 5.64 7.86
C ILE A 467 -16.30 6.60 7.77
N ASP A 468 -15.99 7.88 7.73
CA ASP A 468 -16.95 8.98 7.70
C ASP A 468 -16.92 9.66 6.33
N GLY A 469 -18.12 9.91 5.79
CA GLY A 469 -18.23 10.87 4.71
C GLY A 469 -18.11 12.30 5.23
N PRO A 470 -17.77 13.25 4.36
CA PRO A 470 -17.46 14.61 4.78
C PRO A 470 -18.73 15.32 5.20
N SER A 471 -18.71 16.02 6.34
CA SER A 471 -19.85 16.82 6.83
C SER A 471 -21.17 16.03 6.93
N GLY A 472 -21.10 14.72 7.22
CA GLY A 472 -22.27 13.85 7.35
C GLY A 472 -22.85 13.35 6.02
N ASN A 473 -22.18 13.60 4.89
CA ASN A 473 -22.54 13.00 3.60
C ASN A 473 -22.19 11.50 3.57
N PRO A 474 -22.75 10.73 2.63
CA PRO A 474 -22.35 9.34 2.42
C PRO A 474 -20.85 9.18 2.18
N VAL A 475 -20.25 8.12 2.72
CA VAL A 475 -18.93 7.65 2.32
C VAL A 475 -18.95 7.33 0.83
N GLY A 476 -18.00 7.88 0.08
CA GLY A 476 -18.03 7.80 -1.37
C GLY A 476 -16.70 8.10 -2.07
N PRO A 477 -16.60 7.76 -3.36
CA PRO A 477 -15.41 7.98 -4.15
C PRO A 477 -15.26 9.45 -4.56
N THR A 478 -14.02 9.93 -4.62
CA THR A 478 -13.68 11.22 -5.25
C THR A 478 -13.26 11.01 -6.69
N ALA A 479 -13.35 12.04 -7.53
CA ALA A 479 -12.73 12.00 -8.85
C ALA A 479 -11.21 12.17 -8.70
N VAL A 480 -10.42 11.30 -9.31
CA VAL A 480 -8.96 11.36 -9.25
C VAL A 480 -8.37 11.87 -10.56
N LEU A 481 -7.27 12.61 -10.48
CA LEU A 481 -6.48 13.04 -11.64
C LEU A 481 -5.01 12.83 -11.30
N ARG A 482 -4.24 12.23 -12.22
CA ARG A 482 -2.77 12.30 -12.12
C ARG A 482 -2.34 13.69 -12.53
N THR A 483 -1.99 14.53 -11.56
CA THR A 483 -1.67 15.94 -11.82
C THR A 483 -0.33 16.07 -12.55
N LEU A 484 0.61 15.18 -12.24
CA LEU A 484 1.92 15.10 -12.88
C LEU A 484 2.17 13.67 -13.41
N PRO A 485 1.63 13.33 -14.59
CA PRO A 485 1.60 11.96 -15.10
C PRO A 485 2.96 11.25 -15.22
N TRP A 486 4.04 12.02 -15.34
CA TRP A 486 5.40 11.53 -15.49
C TRP A 486 6.31 12.00 -14.34
N GLY A 487 5.72 12.27 -13.17
CA GLY A 487 6.42 12.66 -11.94
C GLY A 487 7.26 13.94 -12.04
N THR A 488 6.97 14.80 -13.00
CA THR A 488 7.59 16.11 -13.19
C THR A 488 6.56 17.08 -13.76
N SER A 489 6.91 18.36 -13.87
CA SER A 489 6.05 19.39 -14.43
C SER A 489 5.53 18.98 -15.81
N GLY A 490 4.23 19.17 -16.05
CA GLY A 490 3.60 18.86 -17.35
C GLY A 490 4.26 19.56 -18.54
N THR A 491 4.92 20.71 -18.33
CA THR A 491 5.64 21.45 -19.39
C THR A 491 7.10 21.02 -19.58
N ASN A 492 7.62 20.12 -18.73
CA ASN A 492 8.98 19.59 -18.87
C ASN A 492 9.04 18.47 -19.93
N ALA A 493 8.90 18.86 -21.20
CA ALA A 493 8.84 17.94 -22.32
C ALA A 493 10.05 17.01 -22.38
N SER A 494 11.26 17.51 -22.09
CA SER A 494 12.48 16.71 -22.18
C SER A 494 12.47 15.54 -21.18
N LEU A 495 12.17 15.80 -19.91
CA LEU A 495 12.17 14.75 -18.89
C LEU A 495 10.96 13.81 -19.03
N ASN A 496 9.78 14.35 -19.36
CA ASN A 496 8.62 13.53 -19.70
C ASN A 496 8.95 12.54 -20.83
N THR A 497 9.68 12.99 -21.85
CA THR A 497 10.10 12.14 -22.97
C THR A 497 10.98 10.98 -22.52
N GLN A 498 11.88 11.19 -21.55
CA GLN A 498 12.75 10.11 -21.05
C GLN A 498 11.94 9.01 -20.36
N VAL A 499 10.98 9.37 -19.51
CA VAL A 499 10.10 8.41 -18.84
C VAL A 499 9.20 7.70 -19.83
N ILE A 500 8.58 8.44 -20.75
CA ILE A 500 7.72 7.88 -21.81
C ILE A 500 8.53 6.94 -22.71
N SER A 501 9.76 7.32 -23.09
CA SER A 501 10.66 6.50 -23.89
C SER A 501 11.04 5.20 -23.19
N ALA A 502 11.30 5.23 -21.88
CA ALA A 502 11.61 4.02 -21.11
C ALA A 502 10.40 3.07 -21.06
N ASN A 503 9.21 3.60 -20.73
CA ASN A 503 7.96 2.83 -20.77
C ASN A 503 7.70 2.22 -22.15
N ALA A 504 7.80 3.02 -23.21
CA ALA A 504 7.55 2.58 -24.58
C ALA A 504 8.53 1.49 -25.01
N ALA A 505 9.80 1.59 -24.59
CA ALA A 505 10.81 0.56 -24.84
C ALA A 505 10.45 -0.76 -24.15
N VAL A 506 9.94 -0.74 -22.91
CA VAL A 506 9.55 -1.96 -22.19
C VAL A 506 8.24 -2.53 -22.72
N ILE A 507 7.17 -1.74 -22.75
CA ILE A 507 5.82 -2.17 -23.15
C ILE A 507 5.81 -2.66 -24.61
N GLY A 508 6.56 -2.00 -25.50
CA GLY A 508 6.66 -2.37 -26.90
C GLY A 508 7.34 -3.72 -27.14
N GLN A 509 8.16 -4.19 -26.20
CA GLN A 509 8.91 -5.44 -26.32
C GLN A 509 8.25 -6.61 -25.59
N LEU A 510 7.39 -6.37 -24.60
CA LEU A 510 6.58 -7.41 -23.96
C LEU A 510 5.59 -8.05 -24.93
N LEU A 511 5.39 -9.37 -24.84
CA LEU A 511 4.42 -10.08 -25.68
C LEU A 511 2.97 -9.64 -25.40
N GLY A 512 2.11 -9.72 -26.41
CA GLY A 512 0.68 -9.48 -26.24
C GLY A 512 0.07 -10.41 -25.18
N GLY A 513 -0.74 -9.87 -24.27
CA GLY A 513 -1.30 -10.61 -23.13
C GLY A 513 -0.38 -10.69 -21.91
N ASP A 514 0.83 -10.14 -21.97
CA ASP A 514 1.65 -9.99 -20.76
C ASP A 514 1.00 -8.97 -19.84
N LEU A 515 0.67 -9.43 -18.63
CA LEU A 515 -0.07 -8.67 -17.63
C LEU A 515 0.62 -7.34 -17.29
N ARG A 516 1.95 -7.32 -17.35
CA ARG A 516 2.78 -6.17 -16.98
C ARG A 516 2.62 -5.01 -17.97
N ARG A 517 2.09 -5.26 -19.18
CA ARG A 517 1.74 -4.21 -20.15
C ARG A 517 0.57 -3.32 -19.70
N ASN A 518 -0.20 -3.75 -18.70
CA ASN A 518 -1.30 -2.98 -18.13
C ASN A 518 -0.84 -2.01 -17.03
N TYR A 519 0.47 -1.97 -16.75
CA TYR A 519 1.09 -1.07 -15.80
C TYR A 519 2.11 -0.19 -16.51
N PHE A 520 2.28 1.02 -16.03
CA PHE A 520 3.27 1.96 -16.56
C PHE A 520 4.02 2.65 -15.42
N GLN A 521 5.27 2.99 -15.67
CA GLN A 521 6.12 3.76 -14.79
C GLN A 521 5.76 5.25 -14.88
N LEU A 522 5.37 5.85 -13.75
CA LEU A 522 5.22 7.30 -13.64
C LEU A 522 6.57 8.01 -13.61
N GLY A 523 7.59 7.37 -13.03
CA GLY A 523 8.92 7.93 -12.96
C GLY A 523 9.81 7.22 -11.94
N SER A 524 11.01 7.77 -11.78
CA SER A 524 11.94 7.44 -10.69
C SER A 524 12.63 8.70 -10.17
N THR A 525 12.81 8.80 -8.86
CA THR A 525 13.53 9.90 -8.21
C THR A 525 14.68 9.38 -7.33
N TRP A 526 15.78 10.13 -7.31
CA TRP A 526 16.99 9.87 -6.53
C TRP A 526 17.70 11.19 -6.22
N THR A 527 18.83 11.18 -5.50
CA THR A 527 19.61 12.39 -5.27
C THR A 527 20.95 12.40 -6.00
N ILE A 528 21.46 13.59 -6.32
CA ILE A 528 22.79 13.77 -6.86
C ILE A 528 23.82 13.17 -5.89
N GLY A 529 24.55 12.15 -6.36
CA GLY A 529 25.61 11.46 -5.60
C GLY A 529 25.12 10.66 -4.39
N GLY A 530 23.80 10.39 -4.28
CA GLY A 530 23.21 9.67 -3.16
C GLY A 530 23.32 10.36 -1.81
N ALA A 531 23.43 11.69 -1.84
CA ALA A 531 23.45 12.53 -0.66
C ALA A 531 22.05 12.57 0.00
N PRO A 532 21.95 12.88 1.30
CA PRO A 532 20.66 13.14 1.94
C PRO A 532 19.82 14.14 1.11
N PRO A 533 18.54 13.85 0.84
CA PRO A 533 17.69 14.72 0.06
C PRO A 533 17.56 16.12 0.65
N ASN A 534 17.66 17.13 -0.22
CA ASN A 534 17.39 18.53 0.05
C ASN A 534 16.79 19.17 -1.21
N ASN A 535 16.39 20.44 -1.14
CA ASN A 535 15.66 21.10 -2.23
C ASN A 535 16.46 21.21 -3.55
N ASN A 536 17.78 21.07 -3.52
CA ASN A 536 18.66 21.32 -4.66
C ASN A 536 19.27 20.06 -5.28
N ASN A 537 19.13 18.89 -4.64
CA ASN A 537 19.80 17.67 -5.10
C ASN A 537 18.86 16.54 -5.54
N GLN A 538 17.54 16.74 -5.48
CA GLN A 538 16.55 15.75 -5.96
C GLN A 538 16.47 15.80 -7.49
N VAL A 539 16.67 14.67 -8.15
CA VAL A 539 16.78 14.54 -9.61
C VAL A 539 15.98 13.35 -10.14
N GLY A 540 15.85 13.26 -11.46
CA GLY A 540 14.86 12.41 -12.10
C GLY A 540 13.49 13.05 -12.05
N THR A 541 12.47 12.27 -11.74
CA THR A 541 11.08 12.73 -11.61
C THR A 541 10.81 13.23 -10.20
N ASN A 542 11.36 14.39 -9.86
CA ASN A 542 11.33 14.96 -8.50
C ASN A 542 9.96 15.52 -8.05
N ARG A 543 8.87 15.18 -8.73
CA ARG A 543 7.49 15.47 -8.32
C ARG A 543 6.63 14.21 -8.41
N LEU A 544 7.23 13.08 -8.04
CA LEU A 544 6.63 11.75 -8.13
C LEU A 544 5.56 11.56 -7.05
N SER A 545 4.31 11.48 -7.48
CA SER A 545 3.14 11.19 -6.65
C SER A 545 2.13 10.41 -7.48
N ASN A 546 1.62 9.31 -6.95
CA ASN A 546 0.74 8.41 -7.69
C ASN A 546 -0.73 8.58 -7.25
N ALA A 547 -1.66 8.24 -8.13
CA ALA A 547 -3.11 8.40 -7.96
C ALA A 547 -3.72 7.54 -6.83
N THR A 548 -2.95 6.63 -6.25
CA THR A 548 -3.43 5.56 -5.35
C THR A 548 -2.64 5.39 -4.06
N LEU A 549 -1.56 6.14 -3.84
CA LEU A 549 -0.66 6.10 -2.67
C LEU A 549 -0.42 7.51 -2.10
N GLU A 550 -0.52 8.54 -2.97
CA GLU A 550 -0.35 9.96 -2.66
C GLU A 550 -1.56 10.80 -3.11
N THR A 551 -2.76 10.20 -3.26
CA THR A 551 -3.89 10.79 -3.99
C THR A 551 -4.18 12.24 -3.61
N PHE A 552 -4.22 12.56 -2.30
CA PHE A 552 -4.64 13.86 -1.78
C PHE A 552 -3.48 14.80 -1.45
N VAL A 553 -2.23 14.39 -1.70
CA VAL A 553 -1.01 15.20 -1.54
C VAL A 553 -0.25 15.40 -2.87
N GLN A 554 -0.87 14.97 -3.97
CA GLN A 554 -0.42 15.35 -5.31
C GLN A 554 -0.37 16.88 -5.45
N GLU A 555 0.50 17.35 -6.34
CA GLU A 555 0.60 18.78 -6.62
C GLU A 555 -0.74 19.38 -7.05
N ASP A 556 -1.12 20.49 -6.41
CA ASP A 556 -2.24 21.30 -6.85
C ASP A 556 -1.85 22.05 -8.13
N LEU A 557 -2.57 21.78 -9.21
CA LEU A 557 -2.37 22.44 -10.51
C LEU A 557 -2.60 23.96 -10.45
N ALA A 558 -3.40 24.45 -9.49
CA ALA A 558 -3.60 25.88 -9.27
C ALA A 558 -2.43 26.52 -8.48
N HIS A 559 -1.65 25.73 -7.76
CA HIS A 559 -0.50 26.19 -6.96
C HIS A 559 0.73 25.30 -7.25
N PRO A 560 1.40 25.47 -8.41
CA PRO A 560 2.52 24.62 -8.80
C PRO A 560 3.67 24.61 -7.77
N GLY A 561 4.18 23.43 -7.47
CA GLY A 561 5.20 23.21 -6.43
C GLY A 561 4.66 22.98 -5.01
N SER A 562 3.33 22.90 -4.84
CA SER A 562 2.68 22.55 -3.57
C SER A 562 2.69 21.06 -3.23
N GLY A 563 2.95 20.20 -4.22
CA GLY A 563 2.90 18.74 -4.05
C GLY A 563 4.11 18.17 -3.30
N ALA A 564 3.86 17.12 -2.53
CA ALA A 564 4.92 16.33 -1.90
C ALA A 564 5.43 15.24 -2.85
N ASN A 565 6.72 14.93 -2.77
CA ASN A 565 7.27 13.68 -3.26
C ASN A 565 7.75 12.84 -2.06
N CYS A 566 8.30 11.64 -2.30
CA CYS A 566 8.83 10.82 -1.22
C CYS A 566 9.87 11.56 -0.34
N PHE A 567 10.78 12.33 -0.92
CA PHE A 567 11.81 13.09 -0.21
C PHE A 567 11.30 14.27 0.61
N SER A 568 10.02 14.65 0.47
CA SER A 568 9.38 15.58 1.40
C SER A 568 9.32 15.00 2.83
N CYS A 569 9.26 13.67 2.98
CA CYS A 569 9.25 12.97 4.26
C CYS A 569 10.51 12.11 4.50
N HIS A 570 11.21 11.73 3.43
CA HIS A 570 12.35 10.81 3.44
C HIS A 570 13.68 11.54 3.24
N GLY A 571 14.13 12.30 4.24
CA GLY A 571 15.25 13.25 4.13
C GLY A 571 16.65 12.75 4.51
N THR A 572 16.94 11.45 4.43
CA THR A 572 18.26 10.88 4.80
C THR A 572 18.73 9.82 3.82
N ASN A 573 20.03 9.51 3.81
CA ASN A 573 20.65 8.42 3.06
C ASN A 573 21.12 7.25 3.96
N THR A 574 20.67 7.25 5.21
CA THR A 574 20.79 6.15 6.17
C THR A 574 19.56 5.25 6.12
N VAL A 575 19.60 4.10 6.80
CA VAL A 575 18.46 3.17 6.93
C VAL A 575 17.17 3.82 7.44
N SER A 576 17.27 4.93 8.16
CA SER A 576 16.16 5.73 8.64
C SER A 576 15.33 6.37 7.52
N VAL A 577 15.81 6.34 6.28
CA VAL A 577 14.99 6.67 5.10
C VAL A 577 13.79 5.72 5.02
N SER A 578 13.90 4.48 5.52
CA SER A 578 12.76 3.61 5.77
C SER A 578 12.25 3.81 7.20
N HIS A 579 11.06 4.38 7.33
CA HIS A 579 10.40 4.58 8.63
C HIS A 579 10.05 3.25 9.34
N VAL A 580 10.06 2.11 8.63
CA VAL A 580 9.84 0.79 9.23
C VAL A 580 11.13 0.11 9.71
N TYR A 581 12.31 0.49 9.20
CA TYR A 581 13.57 -0.22 9.48
C TYR A 581 13.92 -0.23 10.96
N GLY A 582 13.92 0.94 11.61
CA GLY A 582 14.36 1.06 13.01
C GLY A 582 13.47 0.31 14.01
N THR A 583 12.18 0.19 13.68
CA THR A 583 11.15 -0.43 14.51
C THR A 583 11.04 -1.95 14.30
N LEU A 584 11.54 -2.48 13.18
CA LEU A 584 11.51 -3.91 12.89
C LEU A 584 12.30 -4.73 13.91
N LYS A 585 11.70 -5.84 14.34
CA LYS A 585 12.35 -6.90 15.12
C LYS A 585 13.29 -7.69 14.22
N PRO A 586 14.48 -8.09 14.72
CA PRO A 586 15.28 -9.11 14.07
C PRO A 586 14.45 -10.36 13.84
N LEU A 587 14.82 -11.16 12.83
CA LEU A 587 14.17 -12.42 12.53
C LEU A 587 14.29 -13.45 13.68
N PHE A 588 15.33 -13.34 14.51
CA PHE A 588 15.63 -14.22 15.64
C PHE A 588 16.36 -13.49 16.76
#